data_AF-A0AB34IDX4-F1
#
_entry.id   AF-A0AB34IDX4-F1
#
_cell.length_a   1.000
_cell.length_b   1.000
_cell.length_c   1.000
_cell.angle_alpha   90.00
_cell.angle_beta   90.00
_cell.angle_gamma   90.00
#
_symmetry.space_group_name_H-M   'P 1'
#
loop_
_entity.id
_entity.type
_entity.pdbx_description
1 polymer ?
#
loop_
_entity_poly.entity_id
_entity_poly.type
_entity_poly.pdbx_seq_one_letter_code
_entity_poly.pdbx_strand_id
1 'polypeptide(L)'
;MRCGVEQAVLSLLLSLSPACAWTPRPLVRASGIALPGRVLTAPATRVPPSPMAREGREDEAAKRVESGKAAISSTLAGMVAALPFLLLGPGAFTTPEWEFQADGLAITLFLFGVVYRYAVRTDDNPMLRQGVVGAFVITRSWAIISPPATCSVVPLNCGAPLIYFSWDMIFQGTFAALETGVACSAAAFALEAAFTKGWIQRCE
;
A
#
# COMPACT_ATOMS: atom_id res chain seq x y z
N MET A 1 -19.90 24.66 -6.51
CA MET A 1 -19.32 23.58 -7.35
C MET A 1 -18.59 22.54 -6.49
N ARG A 2 -19.22 21.98 -5.44
CA ARG A 2 -18.60 20.99 -4.52
C ARG A 2 -19.24 19.59 -4.56
N CYS A 3 -20.33 19.38 -5.31
CA CYS A 3 -21.00 18.08 -5.41
C CYS A 3 -20.41 17.09 -6.42
N GLY A 4 -19.54 17.52 -7.35
CA GLY A 4 -19.09 16.65 -8.44
C GLY A 4 -18.04 15.60 -8.03
N VAL A 5 -17.13 15.96 -7.12
CA VAL A 5 -16.03 15.07 -6.71
C VAL A 5 -16.52 13.97 -5.76
N GLU A 6 -17.46 14.26 -4.84
CA GLU A 6 -18.00 13.25 -3.93
C GLU A 6 -18.83 12.19 -4.65
N GLN A 7 -19.57 12.56 -5.70
CA GLN A 7 -20.36 11.60 -6.50
C GLN A 7 -19.48 10.69 -7.38
N ALA A 8 -18.35 11.20 -7.88
CA ALA A 8 -17.39 10.39 -8.64
C ALA A 8 -16.71 9.34 -7.75
N VAL A 9 -16.35 9.71 -6.51
CA VAL A 9 -15.77 8.78 -5.53
C VAL A 9 -16.80 7.72 -5.09
N LEU A 10 -18.07 8.11 -4.85
CA LEU A 10 -19.14 7.15 -4.51
C LEU A 10 -19.48 6.17 -5.65
N SER A 11 -19.43 6.63 -6.90
CA SER A 11 -19.72 5.78 -8.07
C SER A 11 -18.59 4.79 -8.37
N LEU A 12 -17.33 5.17 -8.11
CA LEU A 12 -16.20 4.24 -8.17
C LEU A 12 -16.24 3.21 -7.03
N LEU A 13 -16.61 3.63 -5.81
CA LEU A 13 -16.73 2.77 -4.62
C LEU A 13 -17.71 1.59 -4.80
N LEU A 14 -18.72 1.73 -5.67
CA LEU A 14 -19.72 0.69 -5.95
C LEU A 14 -19.32 -0.28 -7.09
N SER A 15 -18.30 0.05 -7.89
CA SER A 15 -17.97 -0.69 -9.12
C SER A 15 -16.90 -1.78 -8.97
N LEU A 16 -16.16 -1.82 -7.85
CA LEU A 16 -14.95 -2.65 -7.70
C LEU A 16 -15.04 -3.81 -6.68
N SER A 17 -16.25 -4.23 -6.30
CA SER A 17 -16.45 -5.59 -5.74
C SER A 17 -16.65 -6.56 -6.89
N PRO A 18 -15.63 -7.32 -7.31
CA PRO A 18 -15.31 -8.55 -6.57
C PRO A 18 -13.80 -8.89 -6.54
N ALA A 19 -13.44 -9.91 -5.74
CA ALA A 19 -12.15 -10.60 -5.72
C ALA A 19 -11.02 -10.03 -4.82
N CYS A 20 -11.18 -10.20 -3.51
CA CYS A 20 -10.03 -10.49 -2.63
C CYS A 20 -10.36 -11.69 -1.74
N ALA A 21 -10.39 -12.87 -2.34
CA ALA A 21 -10.36 -14.15 -1.65
C ALA A 21 -8.91 -14.53 -1.34
N TRP A 22 -8.30 -13.85 -0.38
CA TRP A 22 -7.04 -14.31 0.23
C TRP A 22 -7.34 -14.68 1.68
N THR A 23 -7.71 -15.95 1.89
CA THR A 23 -7.82 -16.54 3.23
C THR A 23 -6.44 -17.09 3.62
N PRO A 24 -5.73 -16.49 4.61
CA PRO A 24 -4.56 -17.16 5.17
C PRO A 24 -5.04 -18.37 5.99
N ARG A 25 -4.58 -19.57 5.62
CA ARG A 25 -4.75 -20.77 6.46
C ARG A 25 -3.86 -20.60 7.70
N PRO A 26 -4.36 -20.84 8.93
CA PRO A 26 -3.50 -20.87 10.09
C PRO A 26 -2.55 -22.08 9.99
N LEU A 27 -1.25 -21.80 10.07
CA LEU A 27 -0.16 -22.77 10.08
C LEU A 27 -0.21 -23.49 11.44
N VAL A 28 -0.86 -24.65 11.47
CA VAL A 28 -0.91 -25.52 12.64
C VAL A 28 0.51 -26.00 12.95
N ARG A 29 0.97 -25.64 14.16
CA ARG A 29 2.20 -26.08 14.80
C ARG A 29 2.23 -27.62 14.85
N ALA A 30 3.03 -28.24 14.00
CA ALA A 30 3.24 -29.68 14.02
C ALA A 30 4.22 -30.06 15.15
N SER A 31 3.72 -30.83 16.12
CA SER A 31 4.53 -31.58 17.08
C SER A 31 3.75 -32.84 17.45
N GLY A 32 4.34 -34.03 17.24
CA GLY A 32 3.85 -35.29 17.81
C GLY A 32 3.37 -36.36 16.82
N ILE A 33 4.33 -37.16 16.34
CA ILE A 33 4.36 -38.63 16.20
C ILE A 33 3.02 -39.43 16.34
N ALA A 34 2.66 -40.09 15.23
CA ALA A 34 2.09 -41.43 14.98
C ALA A 34 0.73 -41.91 15.60
N LEU A 35 -0.20 -42.28 14.69
CA LEU A 35 -1.04 -43.48 14.75
C LEU A 35 -1.65 -43.79 13.35
N PRO A 36 -1.57 -45.03 12.82
CA PRO A 36 -2.27 -45.43 11.60
C PRO A 36 -3.59 -46.11 11.96
N GLY A 37 -4.72 -45.56 11.51
CA GLY A 37 -6.00 -46.27 11.65
C GLY A 37 -7.23 -45.40 11.47
N ARG A 38 -7.99 -45.73 10.41
CA ARG A 38 -9.35 -45.28 10.09
C ARG A 38 -9.55 -43.80 9.76
N VAL A 39 -9.47 -43.52 8.46
CA VAL A 39 -10.25 -42.45 7.83
C VAL A 39 -11.72 -42.83 7.95
N LEU A 40 -12.38 -42.34 9.00
CA LEU A 40 -13.83 -42.20 9.01
C LEU A 40 -14.13 -40.90 8.25
N THR A 41 -14.57 -41.01 7.00
CA THR A 41 -15.19 -39.91 6.27
C THR A 41 -16.51 -39.57 6.95
N ALA A 42 -16.45 -38.67 7.94
CA ALA A 42 -17.65 -38.08 8.51
C ALA A 42 -18.37 -37.30 7.39
N PRO A 43 -19.67 -37.54 7.15
CA PRO A 43 -20.44 -36.74 6.21
C PRO A 43 -20.43 -35.30 6.72
N ALA A 44 -20.12 -34.37 5.82
CA ALA A 44 -20.15 -32.93 6.08
C ALA A 44 -21.60 -32.50 6.38
N THR A 45 -22.04 -32.69 7.62
CA THR A 45 -23.16 -31.95 8.16
C THR A 45 -22.71 -30.49 8.15
N ARG A 46 -23.29 -29.68 7.26
CA ARG A 46 -23.23 -28.22 7.38
C ARG A 46 -23.94 -27.89 8.69
N VAL A 47 -23.20 -27.87 9.78
CA VAL A 47 -23.64 -27.24 11.01
C VAL A 47 -23.94 -25.78 10.62
N PRO A 48 -25.19 -25.31 10.72
CA PRO A 48 -25.47 -23.90 10.48
C PRO A 48 -24.57 -23.10 11.43
N PRO A 49 -23.92 -22.02 10.94
CA PRO A 49 -23.03 -21.24 11.78
C PRO A 49 -23.77 -20.83 13.05
N SER A 50 -23.17 -21.08 14.21
CA SER A 50 -23.69 -20.55 15.47
C SER A 50 -23.85 -19.04 15.34
N PRO A 51 -24.84 -18.42 16.01
CA PRO A 51 -25.10 -16.99 15.88
C PRO A 51 -23.84 -16.13 16.12
N MET A 52 -22.96 -16.54 17.06
CA MET A 52 -21.66 -15.87 17.28
C MET A 52 -20.69 -15.96 16.09
N ALA A 53 -20.72 -17.04 15.29
CA ALA A 53 -19.88 -17.19 14.10
C ALA A 53 -20.38 -16.34 12.92
N ARG A 54 -21.66 -15.93 12.93
CA ARG A 54 -22.22 -15.03 11.93
C ARG A 54 -21.85 -13.58 12.23
N GLU A 55 -21.93 -13.18 13.51
CA GLU A 55 -21.57 -11.84 13.98
C GLU A 55 -20.08 -11.53 13.74
N GLY A 56 -19.16 -12.45 14.09
CA GLY A 56 -17.73 -12.24 13.84
C GLY A 56 -17.34 -12.11 12.35
N ARG A 57 -18.15 -12.66 11.42
CA ARG A 57 -17.93 -12.50 9.97
C ARG A 57 -18.39 -11.13 9.48
N GLU A 58 -19.47 -10.59 10.05
CA GLU A 58 -19.98 -9.26 9.75
C GLU A 58 -18.98 -8.19 10.22
N ASP A 59 -18.37 -8.36 11.40
CA ASP A 59 -17.30 -7.50 11.90
C ASP A 59 -16.05 -7.52 11.02
N GLU A 60 -15.67 -8.70 10.52
CA GLU A 60 -14.53 -8.84 9.62
C GLU A 60 -14.79 -8.15 8.27
N ALA A 61 -15.99 -8.28 7.72
CA ALA A 61 -16.38 -7.60 6.49
C ALA A 61 -16.34 -6.08 6.66
N ALA A 62 -16.84 -5.56 7.78
CA ALA A 62 -16.77 -4.13 8.10
C ALA A 62 -15.32 -3.63 8.20
N LYS A 63 -14.44 -4.39 8.86
CA LYS A 63 -13.00 -4.06 8.96
C LYS A 63 -12.33 -3.96 7.59
N ARG A 64 -12.69 -4.83 6.63
CA ARG A 64 -12.15 -4.81 5.26
C ARG A 64 -12.61 -3.58 4.48
N VAL A 65 -13.87 -3.20 4.61
CA VAL A 65 -14.42 -2.00 3.94
C VAL A 65 -13.69 -0.74 4.41
N GLU A 66 -13.46 -0.62 5.71
CA GLU A 66 -12.73 0.51 6.27
C GLU A 66 -11.27 0.58 5.79
N SER A 67 -10.62 -0.57 5.52
CA SER A 67 -9.28 -0.61 4.95
C SER A 67 -9.30 -0.19 3.47
N GLY A 68 -10.36 -0.53 2.73
CA GLY A 68 -10.58 -0.05 1.38
C GLY A 68 -10.74 1.48 1.32
N LYS A 69 -11.48 2.07 2.25
CA LYS A 69 -11.63 3.53 2.36
C LYS A 69 -10.29 4.21 2.64
N ALA A 70 -9.49 3.65 3.55
CA ALA A 70 -8.13 4.14 3.82
C ALA A 70 -7.27 4.11 2.55
N ALA A 71 -7.23 2.98 1.85
CA ALA A 71 -6.46 2.81 0.61
C ALA A 71 -6.83 3.80 -0.48
N ILE A 72 -8.13 4.04 -0.70
CA ILE A 72 -8.60 4.99 -1.72
C ILE A 72 -8.26 6.43 -1.32
N SER A 73 -8.51 6.79 -0.06
CA SER A 73 -8.24 8.15 0.42
C SER A 73 -6.76 8.53 0.35
N SER A 74 -5.86 7.58 0.66
CA SER A 74 -4.41 7.78 0.54
C SER A 74 -3.96 7.87 -0.91
N THR A 75 -4.52 7.05 -1.79
CA THR A 75 -4.22 7.07 -3.23
C THR A 75 -4.59 8.41 -3.84
N LEU A 76 -5.81 8.89 -3.59
CA LEU A 76 -6.26 10.16 -4.14
C LEU A 76 -5.46 11.34 -3.60
N ALA A 77 -5.26 11.40 -2.27
CA ALA A 77 -4.50 12.49 -1.67
C ALA A 77 -3.03 12.49 -2.11
N GLY A 78 -2.40 11.32 -2.14
CA GLY A 78 -1.01 11.18 -2.57
C GLY A 78 -0.82 11.47 -4.05
N MET A 79 -1.73 11.02 -4.93
CA MET A 79 -1.65 11.31 -6.37
C MET A 79 -1.87 12.79 -6.66
N VAL A 80 -2.78 13.45 -5.95
CA VAL A 80 -2.97 14.91 -6.08
C VAL A 80 -1.72 15.67 -5.63
N ALA A 81 -1.04 15.20 -4.58
CA ALA A 81 0.20 15.81 -4.11
C ALA A 81 1.42 15.51 -5.02
N ALA A 82 1.44 14.35 -5.66
CA ALA A 82 2.49 13.96 -6.60
C ALA A 82 2.33 14.59 -8.00
N LEU A 83 1.12 15.06 -8.32
CA LEU A 83 0.77 15.63 -9.62
C LEU A 83 1.78 16.66 -10.18
N PRO A 84 2.26 17.67 -9.42
CA PRO A 84 3.25 18.61 -9.95
C PRO A 84 4.55 17.92 -10.38
N PHE A 85 4.98 16.86 -9.68
CA PHE A 85 6.20 16.12 -10.04
C PHE A 85 5.97 15.26 -11.29
N LEU A 86 4.83 14.58 -11.37
CA LEU A 86 4.45 13.79 -12.53
C LEU A 86 4.31 14.64 -13.81
N LEU A 87 3.79 15.87 -13.69
CA LEU A 87 3.58 16.77 -14.84
C LEU A 87 4.86 17.49 -15.30
N LEU A 88 5.77 17.80 -14.36
CA LEU A 88 7.05 18.47 -14.68
C LEU A 88 8.17 17.49 -15.05
N GLY A 89 7.92 16.18 -14.91
CA GLY A 89 8.87 15.13 -15.25
C GLY A 89 9.20 15.08 -16.74
N PRO A 90 10.45 14.72 -17.10
CA PRO A 90 10.84 14.54 -18.49
C PRO A 90 10.02 13.42 -19.15
N GLY A 91 9.40 13.71 -20.30
CA GLY A 91 8.61 12.73 -21.04
C GLY A 91 7.18 12.53 -20.52
N ALA A 92 6.66 13.43 -19.67
CA ALA A 92 5.26 13.40 -19.23
C ALA A 92 4.30 13.18 -20.41
N PHE A 93 3.42 12.19 -20.30
CA PHE A 93 2.43 11.78 -21.32
C PHE A 93 2.98 11.32 -22.68
N THR A 94 4.30 11.19 -22.84
CA THR A 94 4.92 10.84 -24.13
C THR A 94 5.71 9.54 -24.08
N THR A 95 6.07 9.06 -22.87
CA THR A 95 6.82 7.82 -22.69
C THR A 95 5.98 6.77 -21.96
N PRO A 96 6.08 5.47 -22.35
CA PRO A 96 5.43 4.38 -21.62
C PRO A 96 6.01 4.20 -20.20
N GLU A 97 7.27 4.59 -20.00
CA GLU A 97 7.90 4.61 -18.68
C GLU A 97 7.15 5.53 -17.71
N TRP A 98 6.72 6.71 -18.17
CA TRP A 98 5.98 7.65 -17.32
C TRP A 98 4.65 7.07 -16.82
N GLU A 99 3.87 6.45 -17.72
CA GLU A 99 2.58 5.83 -17.36
C GLU A 99 2.79 4.69 -16.37
N PHE A 100 3.78 3.83 -16.62
CA PHE A 100 4.11 2.72 -15.73
C PHE A 100 4.57 3.19 -14.34
N GLN A 101 5.36 4.27 -14.27
CA GLN A 101 5.80 4.86 -13.01
C GLN A 101 4.64 5.49 -12.23
N ALA A 102 3.73 6.20 -12.92
CA ALA A 102 2.53 6.80 -12.33
C ALA A 102 1.59 5.73 -11.76
N ASP A 103 1.34 4.65 -12.51
CA ASP A 103 0.54 3.51 -12.05
C ASP A 103 1.21 2.82 -10.84
N GLY A 104 2.52 2.63 -10.91
CA GLY A 104 3.30 2.12 -9.79
C GLY A 104 3.16 2.99 -8.54
N LEU A 105 3.11 4.32 -8.70
CA LEU A 105 2.92 5.25 -7.58
C LEU A 105 1.53 5.10 -6.98
N ALA A 106 0.49 5.04 -7.82
CA ALA A 106 -0.88 4.85 -7.38
C ALA A 106 -1.03 3.55 -6.56
N ILE A 107 -0.46 2.44 -7.04
CA ILE A 107 -0.46 1.16 -6.31
C ILE A 107 0.29 1.26 -4.98
N THR A 108 1.43 1.97 -4.98
CA THR A 108 2.23 2.19 -3.76
C THR A 108 1.41 2.97 -2.72
N LEU A 109 0.72 4.03 -3.13
CA LEU A 109 -0.11 4.87 -2.26
C LEU A 109 -1.38 4.14 -1.78
N PHE A 110 -1.94 3.26 -2.60
CA PHE A 110 -3.02 2.38 -2.23
C PHE A 110 -2.60 1.44 -1.10
N LEU A 111 -1.47 0.74 -1.29
CA LEU A 111 -0.92 -0.15 -0.27
C LEU A 111 -0.52 0.60 1.00
N PHE A 112 0.06 1.80 0.85
CA PHE A 112 0.43 2.68 1.95
C PHE A 112 -0.77 2.97 2.85
N GLY A 113 -1.96 3.28 2.31
CA GLY A 113 -3.13 3.57 3.13
C GLY A 113 -3.62 2.37 3.94
N VAL A 114 -3.57 1.18 3.36
CA VAL A 114 -3.87 -0.06 4.08
C VAL A 114 -2.88 -0.25 5.22
N VAL A 115 -1.58 -0.20 4.93
CA VAL A 115 -0.51 -0.42 5.92
C VAL A 115 -0.54 0.64 7.02
N TYR A 116 -0.77 1.91 6.67
CA TYR A 116 -0.82 3.01 7.62
C TYR A 116 -1.92 2.81 8.65
N ARG A 117 -3.11 2.35 8.23
CA ARG A 117 -4.23 2.05 9.15
C ARG A 117 -3.89 0.95 10.16
N TYR A 118 -3.13 -0.06 9.75
CA TYR A 118 -2.75 -1.18 10.64
C TYR A 118 -1.53 -0.88 11.50
N ALA A 119 -0.62 -0.02 11.03
CA ALA A 119 0.60 0.37 11.74
C ALA A 119 0.33 1.48 12.76
N VAL A 120 -0.46 2.49 12.36
CA VAL A 120 -0.86 3.62 13.20
C VAL A 120 -2.22 3.29 13.82
N ARG A 121 -2.19 2.41 14.83
CA ARG A 121 -3.38 1.98 15.58
C ARG A 121 -3.87 3.12 16.51
N THR A 122 -4.35 2.76 17.69
CA THR A 122 -4.71 3.68 18.77
C THR A 122 -3.52 4.39 19.41
N ASP A 123 -2.29 3.97 19.12
CA ASP A 123 -1.09 4.57 19.69
C ASP A 123 -0.74 5.93 19.04
N ASP A 124 -0.60 6.96 19.86
CA ASP A 124 -0.21 8.31 19.44
C ASP A 124 1.32 8.51 19.49
N ASN A 125 2.06 7.61 18.85
CA ASN A 125 3.52 7.72 18.75
C ASN A 125 3.93 8.34 17.41
N PRO A 126 4.50 9.56 17.40
CA PRO A 126 4.91 10.23 16.15
C PRO A 126 6.03 9.47 15.41
N MET A 127 6.86 8.72 16.11
CA MET A 127 7.96 7.95 15.52
C MET A 127 7.46 6.78 14.66
N LEU A 128 6.35 6.13 15.06
CA LEU A 128 5.72 5.07 14.26
C LEU A 128 5.15 5.64 12.94
N ARG A 129 4.50 6.80 12.99
CA ARG A 129 3.92 7.45 11.79
C ARG A 129 5.00 7.80 10.77
N GLN A 130 6.08 8.43 11.24
CA GLN A 130 7.21 8.80 10.38
C GLN A 130 7.94 7.57 9.83
N GLY A 131 8.06 6.50 10.63
CA GLY A 131 8.67 5.25 10.20
C GLY A 131 7.94 4.59 9.02
N VAL A 132 6.60 4.57 9.04
CA VAL A 132 5.80 4.01 7.94
C VAL A 132 5.98 4.83 6.66
N VAL A 133 5.96 6.16 6.77
CA VAL A 133 6.23 7.06 5.62
C VAL A 133 7.64 6.82 5.08
N GLY A 134 8.65 6.82 5.95
CA GLY A 134 10.05 6.62 5.57
C GLY A 134 10.28 5.27 4.88
N ALA A 135 9.64 4.20 5.36
CA ALA A 135 9.77 2.87 4.75
C ALA A 135 9.29 2.85 3.29
N PHE A 136 8.14 3.44 3.00
CA PHE A 136 7.61 3.51 1.62
C PHE A 136 8.44 4.43 0.73
N VAL A 137 8.92 5.55 1.26
CA VAL A 137 9.80 6.47 0.51
C VAL A 137 11.10 5.77 0.12
N ILE A 138 11.78 5.14 1.07
CA ILE A 138 13.06 4.47 0.83
C ILE A 138 12.88 3.32 -0.17
N THR A 139 11.89 2.46 0.05
CA THR A 139 11.68 1.27 -0.79
C THR A 139 11.33 1.62 -2.23
N ARG A 140 10.45 2.60 -2.44
CA ARG A 140 10.08 3.04 -3.80
C ARG A 140 11.23 3.77 -4.49
N SER A 141 11.91 4.67 -3.78
CA SER A 141 13.03 5.42 -4.37
C SER A 141 14.14 4.47 -4.81
N TRP A 142 14.41 3.43 -4.01
CA TRP A 142 15.38 2.41 -4.37
C TRP A 142 14.97 1.62 -5.61
N ALA A 143 13.68 1.31 -5.77
CA ALA A 143 13.17 0.55 -6.90
C ALA A 143 13.23 1.31 -8.24
N ILE A 144 13.26 2.64 -8.22
CA ILE A 144 13.26 3.49 -9.42
C ILE A 144 14.68 3.74 -9.94
N ILE A 145 15.70 3.65 -9.08
CA ILE A 145 17.09 3.94 -9.47
C ILE A 145 17.53 2.98 -10.56
N SER A 146 17.83 3.53 -11.74
CA SER A 146 18.31 2.78 -12.89
C SER A 146 19.78 3.09 -13.16
N PRO A 147 20.67 2.08 -13.24
CA PRO A 147 22.07 2.33 -13.53
C PRO A 147 22.25 2.80 -14.97
N PRO A 148 23.13 3.79 -15.24
CA PRO A 148 23.44 4.22 -16.60
C PRO A 148 24.16 3.10 -17.39
N ALA A 149 24.03 3.13 -18.71
CA ALA A 149 24.63 2.14 -19.62
C ALA A 149 26.17 2.09 -19.58
N THR A 150 26.81 3.05 -18.92
CA THR A 150 28.26 3.13 -18.72
C THR A 150 28.77 2.33 -17.50
N CYS A 151 27.87 1.76 -16.67
CA CYS A 151 28.27 0.95 -15.52
C CYS A 151 28.81 -0.42 -15.94
N SER A 152 29.92 -0.86 -15.35
CA SER A 152 30.37 -2.26 -15.44
C SER A 152 29.68 -3.12 -14.37
N VAL A 153 29.35 -4.37 -14.71
CA VAL A 153 28.61 -5.27 -13.80
C VAL A 153 29.55 -6.00 -12.82
N VAL A 154 30.81 -6.24 -13.21
CA VAL A 154 31.80 -6.98 -12.40
C VAL A 154 33.21 -6.38 -12.58
N PRO A 155 33.78 -5.73 -11.55
CA PRO A 155 33.11 -5.23 -10.34
C PRO A 155 32.07 -4.15 -10.69
N LEU A 156 31.08 -3.94 -9.81
CA LEU A 156 30.09 -2.87 -10.03
C LEU A 156 30.80 -1.51 -9.95
N ASN A 157 30.96 -0.86 -11.09
CA ASN A 157 31.62 0.44 -11.17
C ASN A 157 30.80 1.37 -12.06
N CYS A 158 30.21 2.38 -11.43
CA CYS A 158 29.34 3.38 -12.05
C CYS A 158 29.99 4.78 -12.09
N GLY A 159 31.26 4.90 -11.68
CA GLY A 159 31.98 6.17 -11.62
C GLY A 159 31.95 6.85 -10.25
N ALA A 160 32.32 8.13 -10.21
CA ALA A 160 32.31 8.95 -8.99
C ALA A 160 30.88 9.45 -8.67
N PRO A 161 30.53 9.73 -7.38
CA PRO A 161 31.39 9.91 -6.20
C PRO A 161 31.67 8.65 -5.35
N LEU A 162 30.80 7.65 -5.42
CA LEU A 162 31.01 6.36 -4.76
C LEU A 162 31.13 5.37 -5.91
N ILE A 163 32.15 4.53 -5.96
CA ILE A 163 32.38 3.58 -7.09
C ILE A 163 31.09 2.83 -7.49
N TYR A 164 30.17 2.60 -6.55
CA TYR A 164 28.85 2.02 -6.75
C TYR A 164 27.75 3.00 -7.21
N PHE A 165 27.75 4.26 -6.76
CA PHE A 165 26.73 5.28 -7.03
C PHE A 165 27.31 6.45 -7.84
N SER A 166 26.83 6.62 -9.06
CA SER A 166 27.12 7.81 -9.87
C SER A 166 26.29 9.01 -9.42
N TRP A 167 26.71 10.22 -9.81
CA TRP A 167 25.90 11.42 -9.62
C TRP A 167 24.49 11.28 -10.20
N ASP A 168 24.33 10.68 -11.38
CA ASP A 168 23.02 10.45 -11.99
C ASP A 168 22.12 9.59 -11.11
N MET A 169 22.64 8.50 -10.54
CA MET A 169 21.87 7.63 -9.66
C MET A 169 21.46 8.34 -8.36
N ILE A 170 22.35 9.18 -7.81
CA ILE A 170 22.06 9.99 -6.62
C ILE A 170 20.96 11.01 -6.92
N PHE A 171 21.04 11.70 -8.06
CA PHE A 171 20.02 12.66 -8.48
C PHE A 171 18.67 11.99 -8.75
N GLN A 172 18.66 10.87 -9.47
CA GLN A 172 17.45 10.07 -9.71
C GLN A 172 16.82 9.61 -8.39
N GLY A 173 17.62 9.02 -7.50
CA GLY A 173 17.15 8.55 -6.20
C GLY A 173 16.62 9.68 -5.31
N THR A 174 17.29 10.83 -5.32
CA THR A 174 16.86 12.00 -4.54
C THR A 174 15.55 12.56 -5.05
N PHE A 175 15.40 12.70 -6.37
CA PHE A 175 14.17 13.19 -6.98
C PHE A 175 13.00 12.23 -6.73
N ALA A 176 13.22 10.93 -6.91
CA ALA A 176 12.23 9.89 -6.61
C ALA A 176 11.83 9.88 -5.12
N ALA A 177 12.78 10.12 -4.21
CA ALA A 177 12.52 10.22 -2.78
C ALA A 177 11.72 11.47 -2.42
N LEU A 178 11.97 12.58 -3.07
CA LEU A 178 11.19 13.81 -2.87
C LEU A 178 9.75 13.63 -3.36
N GLU A 179 9.56 13.12 -4.58
CA GLU A 179 8.23 12.84 -5.14
C GLU A 179 7.45 11.88 -4.23
N THR A 180 8.05 10.73 -3.90
CA THR A 180 7.39 9.74 -3.04
C THR A 180 7.17 10.29 -1.63
N GLY A 181 8.12 11.07 -1.11
CA GLY A 181 8.03 11.70 0.20
C GLY A 181 6.86 12.67 0.30
N VAL A 182 6.68 13.53 -0.70
CA VAL A 182 5.53 14.45 -0.77
C VAL A 182 4.23 13.66 -0.92
N ALA A 183 4.20 12.66 -1.79
CA ALA A 183 3.01 11.83 -1.99
C ALA A 183 2.58 11.08 -0.71
N CYS A 184 3.51 10.39 -0.06
CA CYS A 184 3.24 9.61 1.16
C CYS A 184 2.93 10.50 2.37
N SER A 185 3.60 11.65 2.52
CA SER A 185 3.31 12.58 3.62
C SER A 185 1.94 13.24 3.45
N ALA A 186 1.56 13.64 2.23
CA ALA A 186 0.22 14.14 1.94
C ALA A 186 -0.86 13.08 2.17
N ALA A 187 -0.60 11.84 1.75
CA ALA A 187 -1.48 10.70 2.02
C ALA A 187 -1.65 10.44 3.52
N ALA A 188 -0.55 10.46 4.29
CA ALA A 188 -0.59 10.32 5.75
C ALA A 188 -1.42 11.43 6.39
N PHE A 189 -1.21 12.69 6.00
CA PHE A 189 -1.98 13.83 6.49
C PHE A 189 -3.47 13.69 6.18
N ALA A 190 -3.83 13.26 4.98
CA ALA A 190 -5.22 13.03 4.60
C ALA A 190 -5.89 11.91 5.42
N LEU A 191 -5.15 10.83 5.70
CA LEU A 191 -5.63 9.74 6.56
C LEU A 191 -5.86 10.21 8.00
N GLU A 192 -4.91 10.95 8.58
CA GLU A 192 -5.07 11.52 9.92
C GLU A 192 -6.31 12.44 9.97
N ALA A 193 -6.48 13.30 8.97
CA ALA A 193 -7.67 14.15 8.87
C ALA A 193 -8.97 13.33 8.75
N ALA A 194 -8.94 12.21 8.02
CA ALA A 194 -10.08 11.31 7.90
C ALA A 194 -10.38 10.57 9.21
N PHE A 195 -9.36 10.18 9.96
CA PHE A 195 -9.50 9.56 11.29
C PHE A 195 -10.08 10.57 12.30
N THR A 196 -9.59 11.81 12.35
CA THR A 196 -10.11 12.83 13.27
C THR A 196 -11.58 13.18 13.00
N LYS A 197 -11.99 13.15 11.73
CA LYS A 197 -13.40 13.39 11.34
C LYS A 197 -14.31 12.17 11.55
N GLY A 198 -13.75 11.02 11.94
CA GLY A 198 -14.51 9.77 12.05
C GLY A 198 -14.98 9.20 10.71
N TRP A 199 -14.40 9.64 9.58
CA TRP A 199 -14.72 9.11 8.26
C TRP A 199 -14.18 7.70 8.06
N ILE A 200 -13.08 7.38 8.74
CA ILE A 200 -12.47 6.05 8.75
C ILE A 200 -12.18 5.68 10.21
N GLN A 201 -12.50 4.46 10.61
CA GLN A 201 -12.17 3.96 11.94
C GLN A 201 -10.75 3.40 12.01
N ARG A 202 -10.03 3.66 13.11
CA ARG A 202 -8.73 3.01 13.37
C ARG A 202 -8.93 1.52 13.69
N CYS A 203 -7.91 0.72 13.45
CA CYS A 203 -7.92 -0.67 13.89
C CYS A 203 -7.63 -0.71 15.40
N GLU A 204 -8.57 -1.28 16.16
CA GLU A 204 -8.40 -1.66 17.57
C GLU A 204 -7.57 -2.95 17.72
#